data_AF-A0A497T2I5-F1
#
_entry.id   AF-A0A497T2I5-F1
#
_cell.length_a   1.000
_cell.length_b   1.000
_cell.length_c   1.000
_cell.angle_alpha   90.00
_cell.angle_beta   90.00
_cell.angle_gamma   90.00
#
_symmetry.space_group_name_H-M   'P 1'
#
loop_
_entity.id
_entity.type
_entity.pdbx_description
1 polymer ?
#
loop_
_entity_poly.entity_id
_entity_poly.type
_entity_poly.pdbx_seq_one_letter_code
_entity_poly.pdbx_strand_id
1 'polypeptide(L)'
;MRKQVETILQALLAASLAASLVGCAATRPPQRIQDAIHTANRYMPEYVVEANKALADTEHPDKERLTGIGERLAEVMAALDRWASGGEEARKEDKR
;
A
#
# COMPACT_ATOMS: atom_id res chain seq x y z
N MET A 1 10.46 -19.90 -46.16
CA MET A 1 9.40 -18.98 -45.70
C MET A 1 8.60 -19.53 -44.50
N ARG A 2 8.13 -20.78 -44.51
CA ARG A 2 7.31 -21.37 -43.41
C ARG A 2 7.94 -21.31 -42.01
N LYS A 3 9.24 -21.65 -41.90
CA LYS A 3 9.98 -21.59 -40.62
C LYS A 3 10.11 -20.16 -40.06
N GLN A 4 10.32 -19.16 -40.92
CA GLN A 4 10.39 -17.76 -40.48
C GLN A 4 9.04 -17.26 -39.94
N VAL A 5 7.94 -17.66 -40.57
CA VAL A 5 6.59 -17.31 -40.11
C VAL A 5 6.31 -17.94 -38.75
N GLU A 6 6.70 -19.19 -38.52
CA GLU A 6 6.57 -19.86 -37.22
C GLU A 6 7.39 -19.15 -36.13
N THR A 7 8.63 -18.76 -36.42
CA THR A 7 9.48 -18.03 -35.47
C THR A 7 8.91 -16.66 -35.11
N ILE A 8 8.39 -15.92 -36.11
CA ILE A 8 7.77 -14.61 -35.89
C ILE A 8 6.50 -14.75 -35.04
N LEU A 9 5.68 -15.77 -35.32
CA LEU A 9 4.45 -16.02 -34.56
C LEU A 9 4.75 -16.38 -33.10
N GLN A 10 5.76 -17.22 -32.85
CA GLN A 10 6.21 -17.56 -31.50
C GLN A 10 6.73 -16.34 -30.74
N ALA A 11 7.52 -15.48 -31.41
CA ALA A 11 8.02 -14.25 -30.81
C ALA A 11 6.89 -13.28 -30.44
N LEU A 12 5.89 -13.13 -31.32
CA LEU A 12 4.73 -12.29 -31.05
C LEU A 12 3.87 -12.84 -29.90
N LEU A 13 3.64 -14.15 -29.84
CA LEU A 13 2.92 -14.79 -28.73
C LEU A 13 3.65 -14.59 -27.40
N ALA A 14 4.97 -14.79 -27.37
CA ALA A 14 5.78 -14.56 -26.16
C ALA A 14 5.73 -13.09 -25.71
N ALA A 15 5.81 -12.14 -26.65
CA ALA A 15 5.69 -10.71 -26.35
C ALA A 15 4.29 -10.34 -25.81
N SER A 16 3.24 -10.95 -26.36
CA SER A 16 1.85 -10.73 -25.95
C SER A 16 1.59 -11.22 -24.53
N LEU A 17 2.12 -12.41 -24.20
CA LEU A 17 2.07 -13.01 -22.86
C LEU A 17 2.89 -12.21 -21.84
N ALA A 18 4.05 -11.69 -22.22
CA ALA A 18 4.84 -10.83 -21.34
C ALA A 18 4.11 -9.50 -21.06
N ALA A 19 3.48 -8.90 -22.08
CA ALA A 19 2.74 -7.64 -21.92
C ALA A 19 1.47 -7.80 -21.06
N SER A 20 0.78 -8.94 -21.15
CA SER A 20 -0.41 -9.19 -20.32
C SER A 20 -0.09 -9.38 -18.83
N LEU A 21 1.12 -9.88 -18.52
CA LEU A 21 1.60 -9.99 -17.14
C LEU A 21 1.97 -8.62 -16.53
N VAL A 22 2.40 -7.66 -17.34
CA VAL A 22 2.71 -6.28 -16.89
C VAL A 22 1.43 -5.49 -16.57
N GLY A 23 0.31 -5.78 -17.25
CA GLY A 23 -0.96 -5.08 -17.08
C GLY A 23 -1.72 -5.37 -15.78
N CYS A 24 -1.43 -6.49 -15.09
CA CYS A 24 -2.13 -6.90 -13.88
C CYS A 24 -1.34 -6.68 -12.57
N ALA A 25 -0.12 -6.17 -12.65
CA ALA A 25 0.75 -5.94 -11.49
C ALA A 25 1.10 -4.45 -11.34
N ALA A 26 0.10 -3.57 -11.31
CA ALA A 26 0.32 -2.25 -10.74
C ALA A 26 0.51 -2.42 -9.23
N THR A 27 1.76 -2.65 -8.79
CA THR A 27 2.14 -2.77 -7.37
C THR A 27 1.94 -1.47 -6.60
N ARG A 28 1.62 -0.37 -7.30
CA ARG A 28 1.42 0.96 -6.74
C ARG A 28 0.08 1.54 -7.19
N PRO A 29 -0.73 2.10 -6.27
CA PRO A 29 -1.95 2.79 -6.64
C PRO A 29 -1.66 4.09 -7.42
N PRO A 30 -2.64 4.64 -8.16
CA PRO A 30 -2.52 5.94 -8.83
C PRO A 30 -2.08 7.07 -7.87
N GLN A 31 -1.34 8.06 -8.37
CA GLN A 31 -0.75 9.14 -7.55
C GLN A 31 -1.79 9.84 -6.65
N ARG A 32 -2.98 10.15 -7.19
CA ARG A 32 -4.07 10.77 -6.41
C ARG A 32 -4.47 9.98 -5.16
N ILE A 33 -4.37 8.64 -5.22
CA ILE A 33 -4.69 7.76 -4.09
C ILE A 33 -3.53 7.75 -3.10
N GLN A 34 -2.29 7.72 -3.58
CA GLN A 34 -1.10 7.86 -2.73
C GLN A 34 -1.13 9.17 -1.94
N ASP A 35 -1.39 10.29 -2.62
CA ASP A 35 -1.44 11.61 -2.00
C ASP A 35 -2.53 11.71 -0.93
N ALA A 36 -3.71 11.12 -1.19
CA ALA A 36 -4.81 11.07 -0.23
C ALA A 36 -4.46 10.21 1.02
N ILE A 37 -3.86 9.04 0.81
CA ILE A 37 -3.42 8.16 1.91
C ILE A 37 -2.33 8.85 2.73
N HIS A 38 -1.34 9.46 2.08
CA HIS A 38 -0.26 10.17 2.74
C HIS A 38 -0.80 11.37 3.54
N THR A 39 -1.73 12.13 2.98
CA THR A 39 -2.39 13.25 3.67
C THR A 39 -3.16 12.77 4.90
N ALA A 40 -3.91 11.68 4.78
CA ALA A 40 -4.65 11.10 5.90
C ALA A 40 -3.72 10.54 6.98
N ASN A 41 -2.61 9.91 6.59
CA ASN A 41 -1.63 9.34 7.52
C ASN A 41 -0.79 10.41 8.23
N ARG A 42 -0.54 11.57 7.58
CA ARG A 42 0.33 12.64 8.11
C ARG A 42 0.00 13.05 9.55
N TYR A 43 -1.29 13.15 9.88
CA TYR A 43 -1.75 13.62 11.19
C TYR A 43 -2.41 12.53 12.04
N MET A 44 -2.67 11.34 11.48
CA MET A 44 -3.37 10.26 12.19
C MET A 44 -2.67 9.86 13.50
N PRO A 45 -1.34 9.64 13.55
CA PRO A 45 -0.68 9.24 14.79
C PRO A 45 -0.82 10.29 15.90
N GLU A 46 -0.69 11.58 15.55
CA GLU A 46 -0.81 12.68 16.50
C GLU A 46 -2.24 12.78 17.06
N TYR A 47 -3.26 12.70 16.19
CA TYR A 47 -4.67 12.72 16.63
C TYR A 47 -5.03 11.54 17.52
N VAL A 48 -4.51 10.34 17.24
CA VAL A 48 -4.73 9.18 18.10
C VAL A 48 -4.07 9.38 19.47
N VAL A 49 -2.85 9.93 19.52
CA VAL A 49 -2.17 10.22 20.80
C VAL A 49 -2.94 11.27 21.61
N GLU A 50 -3.41 12.35 20.97
CA GLU A 50 -4.19 13.39 21.63
C GLU A 50 -5.55 12.86 22.14
N ALA A 51 -6.26 12.09 21.31
CA ALA A 51 -7.52 11.47 21.70
C ALA A 51 -7.34 10.50 22.88
N ASN A 52 -6.28 9.68 22.86
CA ASN A 52 -5.99 8.75 23.94
C ASN A 52 -5.59 9.46 25.24
N LYS A 53 -4.87 10.59 25.16
CA LYS A 53 -4.60 11.43 26.33
C LYS A 53 -5.89 12.00 26.92
N ALA A 54 -6.74 12.58 26.08
CA ALA A 54 -8.02 13.12 26.53
C ALA A 54 -8.91 12.05 27.16
N LEU A 55 -8.88 10.83 26.62
CA LEU A 55 -9.65 9.70 27.12
C LEU A 55 -9.10 9.16 28.45
N ALA A 56 -7.78 9.18 28.66
CA ALA A 56 -7.13 8.73 29.89
C ALA A 56 -7.59 9.53 31.12
N ASP A 57 -7.94 10.81 30.93
CA ASP A 57 -8.42 11.71 31.97
C ASP A 57 -9.92 11.54 32.30
N THR A 58 -10.59 10.55 31.69
CA THR A 58 -12.03 10.28 31.89
C THR A 58 -12.29 8.99 32.65
N GLU A 59 -13.42 8.91 33.36
CA GLU A 59 -13.97 7.65 33.91
C GLU A 59 -14.81 6.87 32.87
N HIS A 60 -14.46 6.95 31.59
CA HIS A 60 -15.23 6.29 30.54
C HIS A 60 -15.16 4.76 30.68
N PRO A 61 -16.29 4.03 30.73
CA PRO A 61 -16.31 2.58 30.95
C PRO A 61 -15.54 1.81 29.87
N ASP A 62 -15.57 2.28 28.63
CA ASP A 62 -14.87 1.64 27.50
C ASP A 62 -13.48 2.24 27.17
N LYS A 63 -12.85 2.98 28.09
CA LYS A 63 -11.61 3.71 27.78
C LYS A 63 -10.53 2.85 27.14
N GLU A 64 -10.27 1.66 27.69
CA GLU A 64 -9.23 0.75 27.19
C GLU A 64 -9.54 0.25 25.78
N ARG A 65 -10.82 -0.06 25.52
CA ARG A 65 -11.29 -0.51 24.22
C ARG A 65 -11.13 0.59 23.18
N LEU A 66 -11.49 1.82 23.52
CA LEU A 66 -11.40 2.99 22.64
C LEU A 66 -9.95 3.36 22.33
N THR A 67 -9.07 3.37 23.34
CA THR A 67 -7.61 3.53 23.15
C THR A 67 -7.07 2.52 22.15
N GLY A 68 -7.39 1.23 22.33
CA GLY A 68 -6.95 0.17 21.43
C GLY A 68 -7.53 0.28 20.01
N ILE A 69 -8.72 0.86 19.83
CA ILE A 69 -9.28 1.15 18.50
C ILE A 69 -8.45 2.23 17.81
N GLY A 70 -8.09 3.30 18.52
CA GLY A 70 -7.25 4.37 17.99
C GLY A 70 -5.88 3.86 17.56
N GLU A 71 -5.23 3.04 18.40
CA GLU A 71 -3.92 2.45 18.10
C GLU A 71 -3.95 1.60 16.82
N ARG A 72 -4.92 0.68 16.70
CA ARG A 72 -5.09 -0.13 15.49
C ARG A 72 -5.39 0.71 14.24
N LEU A 73 -6.12 1.81 14.39
CA LEU A 73 -6.39 2.72 13.28
C LEU A 73 -5.10 3.39 12.78
N ALA A 74 -4.25 3.86 13.69
CA ALA A 74 -2.95 4.43 13.36
C ALA A 74 -2.05 3.40 12.65
N GLU A 75 -2.02 2.15 13.13
CA GLU A 75 -1.26 1.07 12.50
C GLU A 75 -1.74 0.75 11.07
N VAL A 76 -3.06 0.70 10.86
CA VAL A 76 -3.66 0.46 9.54
C VAL A 76 -3.30 1.60 8.57
N MET A 77 -3.41 2.85 9.00
CA MET A 77 -3.05 4.01 8.16
C MET A 77 -1.56 4.00 7.79
N ALA A 78 -0.69 3.67 8.76
CA ALA A 78 0.74 3.55 8.49
C ALA A 78 1.06 2.38 7.53
N ALA A 79 0.37 1.24 7.65
CA ALA A 79 0.52 0.13 6.73
C ALA A 79 0.05 0.49 5.33
N LEU A 80 -1.08 1.19 5.21
CA LEU A 80 -1.64 1.63 3.95
C LEU A 80 -0.72 2.64 3.23
N ASP A 81 -0.11 3.58 3.97
CA ASP A 81 0.85 4.55 3.45
C ASP A 81 2.14 3.87 2.95
N ARG A 82 2.64 2.86 3.66
CA ARG A 82 3.78 2.03 3.22
C ARG A 82 3.46 1.24 1.95
N TRP A 83 2.27 0.65 1.88
CA TRP A 83 1.79 -0.05 0.69
C TRP A 83 1.69 0.89 -0.51
N ALA A 84 1.05 2.06 -0.31
CA ALA A 84 0.88 3.06 -1.36
C ALA A 84 2.23 3.60 -1.88
N SER A 85 3.23 3.66 -1.02
CA SER A 85 4.60 4.08 -1.33
C SER A 85 5.45 2.98 -2.00
N GLY A 86 4.92 1.77 -2.22
CA GLY A 86 5.64 0.67 -2.88
C GLY A 86 6.63 -0.07 -1.97
N GLY A 87 6.40 -0.06 -0.65
CA GLY A 87 7.36 -0.51 0.37
C GLY A 87 7.79 -1.99 0.35
N GLU A 88 7.17 -2.86 -0.45
CA GLU A 88 7.63 -4.25 -0.61
C GLU A 88 8.71 -4.44 -1.70
N GLU A 89 8.78 -3.56 -2.71
CA GLU A 89 9.80 -3.63 -3.77
C GLU A 89 11.09 -2.88 -3.39
N ALA A 90 10.99 -1.76 -2.66
CA ALA A 90 12.16 -1.00 -2.17
C ALA A 90 13.08 -1.82 -1.22
N ARG A 91 12.54 -2.82 -0.53
CA ARG A 91 13.31 -3.69 0.40
C ARG A 91 14.10 -4.80 -0.33
N LYS A 92 13.81 -5.06 -1.60
CA LYS A 92 14.55 -6.04 -2.44
C LYS A 92 15.71 -5.38 -3.19
N GLU A 93 15.61 -4.10 -3.52
CA GLU A 93 16.70 -3.35 -4.16
C GLU A 93 17.84 -3.02 -3.17
N ASP A 94 17.53 -2.78 -1.89
CA ASP A 94 18.52 -2.52 -0.83
C ASP A 94 19.32 -3.77 -0.38
N LYS A 95 18.99 -4.96 -0.92
CA LYS A 95 19.67 -6.23 -0.62
C LYS A 95 20.42 -6.83 -1.81
N ARG A 96 20.57 -6.09 -2.92
CA ARG A 96 21.28 -6.54 -4.12
C ARG A 96 22.64 -5.88 -4.28
#